data_AF-A0A420CSW6-F1
#
_entry.id   AF-A0A420CSW6-F1
#
_cell.length_a   1.000
_cell.length_b   1.000
_cell.length_c   1.000
_cell.angle_alpha   90.00
_cell.angle_beta   90.00
_cell.angle_gamma   90.00
#
_symmetry.space_group_name_H-M   'P 1'
#
loop_
_entity.id
_entity.type
_entity.pdbx_description
1 polymer ?
#
loop_
_entity_poly.entity_id
_entity_poly.type
_entity_poly.pdbx_seq_one_letter_code
_entity_poly.pdbx_strand_id
1 'polypeptide(L)'
;MFLTTSVHFLFLVFLGMLSLVLLLIIVVLIYSFYQYRESVQSFRWSEVINKKISEVIVYGEEEMPADTTFSVTSGSPSFRNLFLQKLAESEKKFSGAAQNKIKDLFREYGLQEEALKKLNQKKEHIIAGGIQELTAMHVEEALPKISTFLTHPSTQVYQEAQYAMVNLKGFEGLHFLNSISSIISEWQQLRLLISINNIPENSGDDIKNWMKSSNESVVIFTLKLLRKFQILSLYSTVIDLLDHSSVDVRIQTVQTLLSLENSSTIAHLMEIYPDQPVEVQKEILKVMKKSKDQYSTDFLKDQLLNNQDSGIKVHAAEALCALEQQEYLAEISQKETSSEELIQIIKYALQEKVC
;
A
#
# COMPACT_ATOMS: atom_id res chain seq x y z
N MET A 1 42.03 30.71 -58.07
CA MET A 1 41.15 31.63 -57.30
C MET A 1 39.90 30.94 -56.74
N PHE A 2 39.23 30.05 -57.48
CA PHE A 2 38.06 29.29 -56.98
C PHE A 2 38.39 28.21 -55.91
N LEU A 3 39.57 27.57 -55.99
CA LEU A 3 39.96 26.52 -55.03
C LEU A 3 40.25 27.11 -53.63
N THR A 4 40.89 28.28 -53.57
CA THR A 4 41.25 28.98 -52.32
C THR A 4 40.02 29.49 -51.57
N THR A 5 38.98 29.96 -52.29
CA THR A 5 37.70 30.35 -51.69
C THR A 5 36.94 29.15 -51.13
N SER A 6 37.01 27.98 -51.78
CA SER A 6 36.39 26.74 -51.28
C SER A 6 37.08 26.22 -50.01
N VAL A 7 38.42 26.27 -49.96
CA VAL A 7 39.19 25.85 -48.77
C VAL A 7 38.93 26.81 -47.60
N HIS A 8 38.87 28.12 -47.85
CA HIS A 8 38.56 29.11 -46.82
C HIS A 8 37.14 28.93 -46.25
N PHE A 9 36.15 28.62 -47.10
CA PHE A 9 34.79 28.33 -46.65
C PHE A 9 34.74 27.07 -45.77
N LEU A 10 35.39 25.99 -46.19
CA LEU A 10 35.44 24.74 -45.41
C LEU A 10 36.15 24.94 -44.05
N PHE A 11 37.19 25.77 -44.00
CA PHE A 11 37.86 26.16 -42.77
C PHE A 11 36.95 26.94 -41.81
N LEU A 12 36.16 27.89 -42.32
CA LEU A 12 35.19 28.64 -41.50
C LEU A 12 34.08 27.75 -40.94
N VAL A 13 33.55 26.82 -41.74
CA VAL A 13 32.55 25.85 -41.29
C VAL A 13 33.13 24.94 -40.21
N PHE A 14 34.36 24.46 -40.38
CA PHE A 14 35.06 23.66 -39.37
C PHE A 14 35.26 24.44 -38.07
N LEU A 15 35.67 25.71 -38.13
CA LEU A 15 35.85 26.57 -36.96
C LEU A 15 34.52 26.79 -36.21
N GLY A 16 33.42 27.00 -36.93
CA GLY A 16 32.08 27.15 -36.35
C GLY A 16 31.58 25.87 -35.69
N MET A 17 31.82 24.70 -36.31
CA MET A 17 31.51 23.40 -35.70
C MET A 17 32.34 23.16 -34.44
N LEU A 18 33.64 23.51 -34.46
CA LEU A 18 34.51 23.40 -33.29
C LEU A 18 34.03 24.30 -32.15
N SER A 19 33.63 25.54 -32.42
CA SER A 19 33.12 26.45 -31.39
C SER A 19 31.79 25.97 -30.81
N LEU A 20 30.91 25.40 -31.63
CA LEU A 20 29.64 24.82 -31.17
C LEU A 20 29.88 23.62 -30.24
N VAL A 21 30.78 22.71 -30.61
CA VAL A 21 31.15 21.57 -29.77
C VAL A 21 31.75 22.04 -28.45
N LEU A 22 32.64 23.04 -28.48
CA LEU A 22 33.25 23.61 -27.28
C LEU A 22 32.20 24.27 -26.36
N LEU A 23 31.22 24.98 -26.94
CA LEU A 23 30.11 25.57 -26.19
C LEU A 23 29.25 24.50 -25.52
N LEU A 24 28.91 23.42 -26.22
CA LEU A 24 28.15 22.31 -25.64
C LEU A 24 28.91 21.64 -24.49
N ILE A 25 30.23 21.44 -24.64
CA ILE A 25 31.07 20.90 -23.57
C ILE A 25 31.05 21.82 -22.35
N ILE A 26 31.17 23.15 -22.55
CA ILE A 26 31.10 24.13 -21.44
C ILE A 26 29.74 24.06 -20.74
N VAL A 27 28.63 23.99 -21.49
CA VAL A 27 27.28 23.88 -20.90
C VAL A 27 27.14 22.60 -20.07
N VAL A 28 27.61 21.46 -20.59
CA VAL A 28 27.59 20.18 -19.86
C VAL A 28 28.46 20.23 -18.61
N LEU A 29 29.65 20.83 -18.68
CA LEU A 29 30.55 21.00 -17.53
C LEU A 29 29.96 21.94 -16.47
N ILE A 30 29.30 23.03 -16.86
CA ILE A 30 28.62 23.92 -15.92
C ILE A 30 27.46 23.18 -15.26
N TYR A 31 26.66 22.45 -16.03
CA TYR A 31 25.54 21.67 -15.50
C TYR A 31 26.02 20.57 -14.55
N SER A 32 27.04 19.80 -14.93
CA SER A 32 27.59 18.73 -14.10
C SER A 32 28.28 19.27 -12.85
N PHE A 33 28.96 20.42 -12.94
CA PHE A 33 29.56 21.07 -11.78
C PHE A 33 28.50 21.63 -10.83
N TYR A 34 27.42 22.21 -11.36
CA TYR A 34 26.27 22.65 -10.55
C TYR A 34 25.64 21.46 -9.81
N GLN A 35 25.35 20.37 -10.52
CA GLN A 35 24.80 19.13 -9.97
C GLN A 35 25.75 18.46 -8.95
N TYR A 36 27.05 18.45 -9.23
CA TYR A 36 28.07 17.92 -8.33
C TYR A 36 28.17 18.73 -7.05
N ARG A 37 28.19 20.06 -7.14
CA ARG A 37 28.25 20.96 -5.97
C ARG A 37 27.01 20.79 -5.09
N GLU A 38 25.83 20.70 -5.70
CA GLU A 38 24.57 20.43 -4.99
C GLU A 38 24.60 19.07 -4.28
N SER A 39 25.13 18.03 -4.95
CA SER A 39 25.22 16.68 -4.39
C SER A 39 26.23 16.58 -3.23
N VAL A 40 27.41 17.19 -3.36
CA VAL A 40 28.43 17.22 -2.29
C VAL A 40 27.94 18.03 -1.09
N GLN A 41 27.27 19.16 -1.32
CA GLN A 41 26.71 19.97 -0.25
C GLN A 41 25.55 19.26 0.46
N SER A 42 24.68 18.58 -0.29
CA SER A 42 23.61 17.74 0.26
C SER A 42 24.15 16.59 1.13
N PHE A 43 25.25 15.94 0.72
CA PHE A 43 25.90 14.91 1.52
C PHE A 43 26.40 15.46 2.86
N ARG A 44 27.13 16.58 2.84
CA ARG A 44 27.64 17.24 4.06
C ARG A 44 26.50 17.69 4.97
N TRP A 45 25.45 18.26 4.40
CA TRP A 45 24.27 18.66 5.16
C TRP A 45 23.53 17.46 5.74
N SER A 46 23.44 16.35 5.02
CA SER A 46 22.84 15.12 5.52
C SER A 46 23.61 14.58 6.73
N GLU A 47 24.95 14.65 6.73
CA GLU A 47 25.76 14.23 7.87
C GLU A 47 25.49 15.10 9.10
N VAL A 48 25.45 16.43 8.92
CA VAL A 48 25.13 17.40 9.98
C VAL A 48 23.72 17.18 10.53
N ILE A 49 22.72 16.98 9.67
CA ILE A 49 21.34 16.73 10.06
C ILE A 49 21.20 15.40 10.81
N ASN A 50 21.77 14.32 10.29
CA ASN A 50 21.70 13.01 10.93
C ASN A 50 22.38 13.00 12.29
N LYS A 51 23.52 13.68 12.41
CA LYS A 51 24.20 13.89 13.70
C LYS A 51 23.27 14.62 14.68
N LYS A 52 22.66 15.73 14.27
CA LYS A 52 21.73 16.48 15.12
C LYS A 52 20.54 15.64 15.56
N ILE A 53 19.91 14.89 14.66
CA ILE A 53 18.80 13.99 14.98
C ILE A 53 19.25 12.93 15.99
N SER A 54 20.39 12.29 15.77
CA SER A 54 20.94 11.27 16.66
C SER A 54 21.25 11.82 18.05
N GLU A 55 21.85 13.01 18.13
CA GLU A 55 22.20 13.64 19.41
C GLU A 55 20.95 13.93 20.24
N VAL A 56 19.92 14.49 19.61
CA VAL A 56 18.67 14.86 20.29
C VAL A 56 17.89 13.61 20.74
N ILE A 57 17.96 12.50 19.99
CA ILE A 57 17.35 11.23 20.38
C ILE A 57 18.12 10.56 21.54
N VAL A 58 19.45 10.61 21.54
CA VAL A 58 20.29 9.86 22.50
C VAL A 58 20.49 10.60 23.83
N TYR A 59 20.76 11.91 23.78
CA TYR A 59 21.18 12.67 24.96
C TYR A 59 20.06 13.52 25.57
N GLY A 60 18.94 13.72 24.88
CA GLY A 60 17.88 14.63 25.34
C GLY A 60 18.35 16.09 25.37
N GLU A 61 17.66 16.95 26.15
CA GLU A 61 17.97 18.39 26.26
C GLU A 61 19.13 18.70 27.22
N GLU A 62 19.70 17.71 27.91
CA GLU A 62 20.77 17.93 28.88
C GLU A 62 22.15 18.00 28.21
N GLU A 63 22.82 19.14 28.41
CA GLU A 63 24.19 19.47 28.03
C GLU A 63 24.59 19.21 26.57
N MET A 64 23.83 19.79 25.64
CA MET A 64 24.30 19.95 24.26
C MET A 64 25.18 21.22 24.17
N PRO A 65 26.49 21.14 23.86
CA PRO A 65 27.26 22.33 23.51
C PRO A 65 26.59 23.03 22.34
N ALA A 66 26.56 24.37 22.36
CA ALA A 66 25.94 25.16 21.29
C ALA A 66 26.54 24.79 19.92
N ASP A 67 25.78 24.07 19.10
CA ASP A 67 26.21 23.69 17.75
C ASP A 67 26.14 24.92 16.83
N THR A 68 27.21 25.71 16.86
CA THR A 68 27.42 26.89 16.02
C THR A 68 27.39 26.56 14.52
N THR A 69 27.66 25.31 14.14
CA THR A 69 27.65 24.86 12.74
C THR A 69 26.23 24.62 12.22
N PHE A 70 25.35 24.07 13.05
CA PHE A 70 23.95 23.84 12.67
C PHE A 70 23.19 25.17 12.52
N SER A 71 23.34 26.07 13.49
CA SER A 71 22.67 27.38 13.49
C SER A 71 23.03 28.23 12.25
N VAL A 72 24.31 28.27 11.86
CA VAL A 72 24.76 29.00 10.66
C VAL A 72 24.20 28.40 9.35
N THR A 73 24.04 27.08 9.28
CA THR A 73 23.62 26.38 8.05
C THR A 73 22.09 26.30 7.92
N SER A 74 21.37 26.36 9.05
CA SER A 74 19.92 26.24 9.16
C SER A 74 19.10 27.33 8.47
N GLY A 75 19.74 28.43 8.07
CA GLY A 75 19.08 29.53 7.36
C GLY A 75 18.87 29.31 5.86
N SER A 76 19.59 28.36 5.22
CA SER A 76 19.48 28.17 3.77
C SER A 76 18.22 27.36 3.38
N PRO A 77 17.45 27.76 2.35
CA PRO A 77 16.23 27.06 1.95
C PRO A 77 16.47 25.59 1.60
N SER A 78 17.56 25.28 0.90
CA SER A 78 17.90 23.91 0.51
C SER A 78 18.28 23.04 1.71
N PHE A 79 18.96 23.59 2.71
CA PHE A 79 19.23 22.88 3.96
C PHE A 79 17.93 22.60 4.73
N ARG A 80 17.07 23.61 4.88
CA ARG A 80 15.78 23.46 5.57
C ARG A 80 14.90 22.41 4.90
N ASN A 81 14.90 22.38 3.57
CA ASN A 81 14.18 21.38 2.78
C ASN A 81 14.72 19.97 3.05
N LEU A 82 16.05 19.79 3.00
CA LEU A 82 16.68 18.50 3.30
C LEU A 82 16.44 18.10 4.76
N PHE A 83 16.49 19.05 5.70
CA PHE A 83 16.24 18.81 7.11
C PHE A 83 14.82 18.31 7.35
N LEU A 84 13.84 18.97 6.75
CA LEU A 84 12.44 18.56 6.81
C LEU A 84 12.24 17.14 6.25
N GLN A 85 12.80 16.84 5.07
CA GLN A 85 12.74 15.50 4.48
C GLN A 85 13.35 14.45 5.43
N LYS A 86 14.51 14.74 6.02
CA LYS A 86 15.21 13.84 6.94
C LYS A 86 14.46 13.62 8.24
N LEU A 87 13.80 14.66 8.77
CA LEU A 87 12.92 14.52 9.94
C LEU A 87 11.73 13.63 9.60
N ALA A 88 11.07 13.82 8.45
CA ALA A 88 9.95 12.98 8.01
C ALA A 88 10.35 11.52 7.75
N GLU A 89 11.54 11.28 7.20
CA GLU A 89 12.13 9.94 7.05
C GLU A 89 12.46 9.29 8.40
N SER A 90 12.92 10.09 9.36
CA SER A 90 13.28 9.61 10.70
C SER A 90 12.04 9.32 11.53
N GLU A 91 11.01 10.17 11.46
CA GLU A 91 9.75 10.02 12.21
C GLU A 91 9.14 8.63 12.00
N LYS A 92 9.16 8.11 10.77
CA LYS A 92 8.68 6.76 10.43
C LYS A 92 9.50 5.62 11.01
N LYS A 93 10.75 5.86 11.40
CA LYS A 93 11.70 4.86 11.90
C LYS A 93 11.75 4.78 13.43
N PHE A 94 11.21 5.78 14.11
CA PHE A 94 11.25 5.91 15.56
C PHE A 94 9.82 5.93 16.14
N SER A 95 9.67 5.52 17.40
CA SER A 95 8.40 5.55 18.12
C SER A 95 8.60 6.09 19.54
N GLY A 96 7.51 6.52 20.19
CA GLY A 96 7.53 6.98 21.57
C GLY A 96 8.35 8.26 21.78
N ALA A 97 9.21 8.30 22.79
CA ALA A 97 9.96 9.49 23.18
C ALA A 97 10.88 10.02 22.05
N ALA A 98 11.53 9.12 21.30
CA ALA A 98 12.39 9.49 20.17
C ALA A 98 11.60 10.18 19.04
N GLN A 99 10.38 9.68 18.75
CA GLN A 99 9.49 10.28 17.76
C GLN A 99 9.04 11.69 18.19
N ASN A 100 8.73 11.89 19.47
CA ASN A 100 8.37 13.21 20.00
C ASN A 100 9.52 14.21 19.86
N LYS A 101 10.77 13.79 20.13
CA LYS A 101 11.95 14.64 19.93
C LYS A 101 12.17 15.08 18.47
N ILE A 102 11.82 14.23 17.51
CA ILE A 102 11.83 14.61 16.08
C ILE A 102 10.77 15.68 15.79
N LYS A 103 9.58 15.55 16.38
CA LYS A 103 8.50 16.56 16.25
C LYS A 103 8.87 17.88 16.94
N ASP A 104 9.61 17.83 18.05
CA ASP A 104 10.13 19.02 18.73
C ASP A 104 11.11 19.78 17.83
N LEU A 105 12.05 19.08 17.17
CA LEU A 105 12.95 19.69 16.19
C LEU A 105 12.19 20.33 15.02
N PHE A 106 11.14 19.67 14.52
CA PHE A 106 10.32 20.24 13.47
C PHE A 106 9.68 21.59 13.88
N ARG A 107 9.22 21.69 15.13
CA ARG A 107 8.62 22.90 15.71
C ARG A 107 9.67 23.98 16.01
N GLU A 108 10.75 23.62 16.68
CA GLU A 108 11.85 24.52 17.08
C GLU A 108 12.41 25.30 15.87
N TYR A 109 12.60 24.61 14.74
CA TYR A 109 13.15 25.23 13.53
C TYR A 109 12.10 25.85 12.61
N GLY A 110 10.82 25.89 13.01
CA GLY A 110 9.73 26.49 12.24
C GLY A 110 9.57 25.87 10.85
N LEU A 111 9.77 24.55 10.73
CA LEU A 111 9.75 23.87 9.42
C LEU A 111 8.33 23.65 8.89
N GLN A 112 7.31 23.84 9.72
CA GLN A 112 5.90 23.79 9.33
C GLN A 112 5.58 24.75 8.18
N GLU A 113 6.05 26.00 8.26
CA GLU A 113 5.83 26.99 7.20
C GLU A 113 6.50 26.57 5.87
N GLU A 114 7.67 25.94 5.93
CA GLU A 114 8.34 25.43 4.73
C GLU A 114 7.57 24.28 4.10
N ALA A 115 7.03 23.38 4.91
CA ALA A 115 6.18 22.27 4.46
C ALA A 115 4.87 22.80 3.83
N LEU A 116 4.22 23.78 4.45
CA LEU A 116 3.00 24.41 3.94
C LEU A 116 3.22 25.13 2.60
N LYS A 117 4.36 25.81 2.41
CA LYS A 117 4.71 26.46 1.14
C LYS A 117 4.76 25.46 -0.03
N LYS A 118 5.11 24.20 0.21
CA LYS A 118 5.15 23.16 -0.83
C LYS A 118 3.77 22.85 -1.40
N LEU A 119 2.71 22.96 -0.60
CA LEU A 119 1.33 22.77 -1.06
C LEU A 119 0.87 23.83 -2.07
N ASN A 120 1.58 24.95 -2.20
CA ASN A 120 1.26 26.01 -3.16
C ASN A 120 2.10 25.92 -4.45
N GLN A 121 2.94 24.90 -4.59
CA GLN A 121 3.77 24.69 -5.77
C GLN A 121 2.96 24.08 -6.90
N LYS A 122 3.43 24.24 -8.14
CA LYS A 122 2.82 23.60 -9.33
C LYS A 122 3.37 22.21 -9.61
N LYS A 123 4.59 21.94 -9.14
CA LYS A 123 5.28 20.67 -9.39
C LYS A 123 4.70 19.59 -8.48
N GLU A 124 4.13 18.56 -9.09
CA GLU A 124 3.41 17.46 -8.43
C GLU A 124 4.24 16.78 -7.33
N HIS A 125 5.50 16.44 -7.63
CA HIS A 125 6.39 15.83 -6.65
C HIS A 125 6.67 16.74 -5.44
N ILE A 126 6.63 18.06 -5.61
CA ILE A 126 6.81 19.01 -4.49
C ILE A 126 5.54 19.07 -3.64
N ILE A 127 4.36 19.11 -4.26
CA ILE A 127 3.08 19.03 -3.54
C ILE A 127 3.02 17.73 -2.74
N ALA A 128 3.27 16.60 -3.39
CA ALA A 128 3.25 15.28 -2.76
C ALA A 128 4.26 15.19 -1.60
N GLY A 129 5.49 15.68 -1.78
CA GLY A 129 6.48 15.74 -0.71
C GLY A 129 6.02 16.61 0.47
N GLY A 130 5.39 17.75 0.21
CA GLY A 130 4.80 18.59 1.25
C GLY A 130 3.69 17.90 2.03
N ILE A 131 2.78 17.20 1.33
CA ILE A 131 1.73 16.39 1.99
C ILE A 131 2.36 15.31 2.88
N GLN A 132 3.37 14.59 2.38
CA GLN A 132 4.08 13.55 3.14
C GLN A 132 4.73 14.08 4.41
N GLU A 133 5.40 15.22 4.32
CA GLU A 133 6.10 15.86 5.44
C GLU A 133 5.11 16.36 6.50
N LEU A 134 4.05 17.05 6.07
CA LEU A 134 2.99 17.54 6.97
C LEU A 134 2.27 16.38 7.68
N THR A 135 2.06 15.27 6.96
CA THR A 135 1.44 14.06 7.53
C THR A 135 2.36 13.41 8.57
N ALA A 136 3.63 13.18 8.24
CA ALA A 136 4.61 12.60 9.17
C ALA A 136 4.73 13.45 10.45
N MET A 137 4.70 14.77 10.30
CA MET A 137 4.79 15.70 11.44
C MET A 137 3.47 15.96 12.16
N HIS A 138 2.37 15.31 11.74
CA HIS A 138 1.04 15.44 12.34
C HIS A 138 0.52 16.88 12.38
N VAL A 139 0.65 17.61 11.25
CA VAL A 139 0.21 19.00 11.11
C VAL A 139 -1.25 19.03 10.66
N GLU A 140 -2.17 19.08 11.62
CA GLU A 140 -3.62 19.09 11.36
C GLU A 140 -4.10 20.37 10.66
N GLU A 141 -3.42 21.50 10.87
CA GLU A 141 -3.78 22.78 10.23
C GLU A 141 -3.69 22.72 8.70
N ALA A 142 -2.96 21.74 8.16
CA ALA A 142 -2.87 21.51 6.72
C ALA A 142 -4.11 20.82 6.12
N LEU A 143 -4.97 20.19 6.93
CA LEU A 143 -6.10 19.39 6.48
C LEU A 143 -7.03 20.11 5.48
N PRO A 144 -7.46 21.37 5.71
CA PRO A 144 -8.30 22.08 4.74
C PRO A 144 -7.65 22.18 3.37
N LYS A 145 -6.33 22.46 3.32
CA LYS A 145 -5.59 22.55 2.06
C LYS A 145 -5.38 21.17 1.44
N ILE A 146 -5.01 20.16 2.23
CA ILE A 146 -4.80 18.78 1.77
C ILE A 146 -6.08 18.20 1.17
N SER A 147 -7.25 18.48 1.74
CA SER A 147 -8.54 17.98 1.24
C SER A 147 -8.81 18.40 -0.21
N THR A 148 -8.31 19.58 -0.64
CA THR A 148 -8.45 20.05 -2.03
C THR A 148 -7.69 19.20 -3.05
N PHE A 149 -6.74 18.37 -2.59
CA PHE A 149 -5.95 17.48 -3.43
C PHE A 149 -6.55 16.08 -3.62
N LEU A 150 -7.67 15.76 -2.95
CA LEU A 150 -8.35 14.47 -3.10
C LEU A 150 -8.86 14.21 -4.53
N THR A 151 -9.02 15.27 -5.32
CA THR A 151 -9.45 15.24 -6.73
C THR A 151 -8.36 15.74 -7.68
N HIS A 152 -7.10 15.79 -7.23
CA HIS A 152 -5.99 16.30 -8.04
C HIS A 152 -5.69 15.35 -9.23
N PRO A 153 -5.39 15.85 -10.44
CA PRO A 153 -5.17 15.00 -11.62
C PRO A 153 -3.94 14.08 -11.51
N SER A 154 -2.94 14.49 -10.75
CA SER A 154 -1.75 13.66 -10.50
C SER A 154 -2.02 12.56 -9.50
N THR A 155 -1.78 11.31 -9.91
CA THR A 155 -1.93 10.12 -9.09
C THR A 155 -1.12 10.17 -7.80
N GLN A 156 0.12 10.66 -7.89
CA GLN A 156 0.97 10.80 -6.72
C GLN A 156 0.36 11.77 -5.70
N VAL A 157 -0.15 12.92 -6.15
CA VAL A 157 -0.69 13.95 -5.26
C VAL A 157 -1.98 13.49 -4.60
N TYR A 158 -2.94 12.93 -5.35
CA TYR A 158 -4.20 12.53 -4.73
C TYR A 158 -4.04 11.33 -3.79
N GLN A 159 -3.12 10.39 -4.07
CA GLN A 159 -2.86 9.25 -3.17
C GLN A 159 -2.21 9.70 -1.86
N GLU A 160 -1.29 10.67 -1.90
CA GLU A 160 -0.73 11.27 -0.69
C GLU A 160 -1.79 12.04 0.08
N ALA A 161 -2.70 12.75 -0.60
CA ALA A 161 -3.82 13.42 0.04
C ALA A 161 -4.75 12.43 0.75
N GLN A 162 -5.14 11.34 0.09
CA GLN A 162 -5.96 10.27 0.70
C GLN A 162 -5.30 9.69 1.94
N TYR A 163 -4.01 9.36 1.85
CA TYR A 163 -3.26 8.86 2.99
C TYR A 163 -3.21 9.87 4.13
N ALA A 164 -2.92 11.13 3.84
CA ALA A 164 -2.88 12.20 4.82
C ALA A 164 -4.22 12.38 5.53
N MET A 165 -5.33 12.38 4.79
CA MET A 165 -6.67 12.45 5.37
C MET A 165 -6.93 11.30 6.34
N VAL A 166 -6.59 10.07 5.96
CA VAL A 166 -6.77 8.88 6.80
C VAL A 166 -5.83 8.87 8.01
N ASN A 167 -4.57 9.24 7.82
CA ASN A 167 -3.57 9.24 8.89
C ASN A 167 -3.88 10.29 9.96
N LEU A 168 -4.36 11.47 9.56
CA LEU A 168 -4.63 12.59 10.46
C LEU A 168 -6.06 12.57 11.03
N LYS A 169 -7.07 12.14 10.26
CA LYS A 169 -8.48 12.10 10.72
C LYS A 169 -8.98 10.71 11.12
N GLY A 170 -8.15 9.68 11.01
CA GLY A 170 -8.58 8.29 11.23
C GLY A 170 -9.71 7.90 10.27
N PHE A 171 -10.75 7.26 10.81
CA PHE A 171 -11.87 6.73 10.03
C PHE A 171 -12.59 7.78 9.18
N GLU A 172 -12.80 8.99 9.71
CA GLU A 172 -13.42 10.08 8.94
C GLU A 172 -12.60 10.48 7.70
N GLY A 173 -11.30 10.19 7.72
CA GLY A 173 -10.44 10.39 6.56
C GLY A 173 -10.83 9.52 5.36
N LEU A 174 -11.65 8.47 5.56
CA LEU A 174 -12.14 7.59 4.51
C LEU A 174 -13.38 8.12 3.77
N HIS A 175 -13.97 9.25 4.18
CA HIS A 175 -15.16 9.76 3.50
C HIS A 175 -14.95 10.10 2.00
N PHE A 176 -13.71 10.22 1.53
CA PHE A 176 -13.44 10.33 0.09
C PHE A 176 -13.92 9.09 -0.71
N LEU A 177 -14.09 7.93 -0.04
CA LEU A 177 -14.63 6.72 -0.65
C LEU A 177 -16.06 6.91 -1.18
N ASN A 178 -16.82 7.88 -0.65
CA ASN A 178 -18.15 8.23 -1.12
C ASN A 178 -18.17 8.79 -2.54
N SER A 179 -17.05 9.37 -3.00
CA SER A 179 -16.97 10.11 -4.27
C SER A 179 -15.86 9.63 -5.20
N ILE A 180 -15.06 8.64 -4.80
CA ILE A 180 -13.92 8.20 -5.60
C ILE A 180 -14.35 7.36 -6.81
N SER A 181 -13.99 7.83 -8.00
CA SER A 181 -14.23 7.11 -9.26
C SER A 181 -13.05 6.24 -9.69
N SER A 182 -11.82 6.57 -9.27
CA SER A 182 -10.62 5.81 -9.62
C SER A 182 -10.47 4.54 -8.81
N ILE A 183 -9.87 3.51 -9.40
CA ILE A 183 -9.49 2.28 -8.70
C ILE A 183 -8.42 2.59 -7.65
N ILE A 184 -8.62 2.08 -6.42
CA ILE A 184 -7.63 2.14 -5.34
C ILE A 184 -6.71 0.93 -5.47
N SER A 185 -5.41 1.17 -5.71
CA SER A 185 -4.42 0.10 -5.83
C SER A 185 -4.29 -0.69 -4.53
N GLU A 186 -3.85 -1.96 -4.61
CA GLU A 186 -3.68 -2.80 -3.42
C GLU A 186 -2.71 -2.22 -2.40
N TRP A 187 -1.61 -1.60 -2.87
CA TRP A 187 -0.66 -0.91 -2.00
C TRP A 187 -1.30 0.26 -1.27
N GLN A 188 -2.11 1.07 -1.97
CA GLN A 188 -2.82 2.17 -1.35
C GLN A 188 -3.87 1.67 -0.36
N GLN A 189 -4.61 0.61 -0.71
CA GLN A 189 -5.55 -0.04 0.22
C GLN A 189 -4.83 -0.50 1.49
N LEU A 190 -3.68 -1.17 1.37
CA LEU A 190 -2.89 -1.60 2.53
C LEU A 190 -2.45 -0.40 3.38
N ARG A 191 -1.92 0.64 2.73
CA ARG A 191 -1.45 1.87 3.40
C ARG A 191 -2.57 2.59 4.16
N LEU A 192 -3.77 2.67 3.58
CA LEU A 192 -4.94 3.25 4.25
C LEU A 192 -5.40 2.35 5.40
N LEU A 193 -5.46 1.03 5.17
CA LEU A 193 -5.92 0.05 6.16
C LEU A 193 -5.05 0.06 7.42
N ILE A 194 -3.73 0.11 7.29
CA ILE A 194 -2.81 0.16 8.45
C ILE A 194 -2.88 1.48 9.21
N SER A 195 -3.34 2.56 8.56
CA SER A 195 -3.41 3.89 9.17
C SER A 195 -4.66 4.09 10.04
N ILE A 196 -5.70 3.26 9.86
CA ILE A 196 -6.88 3.26 10.73
C ILE A 196 -6.59 2.43 11.98
N ASN A 197 -6.81 3.02 13.15
CA ASN A 197 -6.61 2.33 14.44
C ASN A 197 -7.91 1.86 15.08
N ASN A 198 -9.04 2.52 14.79
CA ASN A 198 -10.34 2.22 15.36
C ASN A 198 -11.47 2.59 14.38
N ILE A 199 -12.64 2.00 14.62
CA ILE A 199 -13.88 2.26 13.86
C ILE A 199 -14.89 2.88 14.82
N PRO A 200 -15.46 4.06 14.53
CA PRO A 200 -16.52 4.67 15.33
C PRO A 200 -17.77 3.80 15.39
N GLU A 201 -18.48 3.77 16.52
CA GLU A 201 -19.69 2.94 16.72
C GLU A 201 -20.82 3.27 15.72
N ASN A 202 -20.92 4.53 15.30
CA ASN A 202 -21.95 5.04 14.38
C ASN A 202 -21.56 4.96 12.89
N SER A 203 -20.47 4.26 12.54
CA SER A 203 -19.96 4.17 11.16
C SER A 203 -20.70 3.15 10.27
N GLY A 204 -21.66 2.40 10.82
CA GLY A 204 -22.32 1.31 10.12
C GLY A 204 -22.97 1.70 8.79
N ASP A 205 -23.56 2.90 8.72
CA ASP A 205 -24.21 3.38 7.50
C ASP A 205 -23.19 3.77 6.41
N ASP A 206 -22.08 4.42 6.79
CA ASP A 206 -20.98 4.71 5.86
C ASP A 206 -20.40 3.42 5.26
N ILE A 207 -20.14 2.42 6.11
CA ILE A 207 -19.60 1.14 5.69
C ILE A 207 -20.57 0.43 4.73
N LYS A 208 -21.87 0.40 5.06
CA LYS A 208 -22.90 -0.15 4.16
C LYS A 208 -22.97 0.58 2.83
N ASN A 209 -22.80 1.90 2.83
CA ASN A 209 -22.77 2.69 1.59
C ASN A 209 -21.54 2.33 0.74
N TRP A 210 -20.37 2.15 1.35
CA TRP A 210 -19.15 1.76 0.64
C TRP A 210 -19.22 0.34 0.06
N MET A 211 -19.91 -0.58 0.74
CA MET A 211 -20.17 -1.93 0.21
C MET A 211 -21.06 -1.93 -1.05
N LYS A 212 -21.88 -0.89 -1.23
CA LYS A 212 -22.75 -0.71 -2.41
C LYS A 212 -22.13 0.15 -3.50
N SER A 213 -20.85 0.53 -3.35
CA SER A 213 -20.17 1.36 -4.33
C SER A 213 -20.07 0.66 -5.68
N SER A 214 -20.25 1.43 -6.77
CA SER A 214 -19.97 0.94 -8.12
C SER A 214 -18.48 0.72 -8.39
N ASN A 215 -17.62 1.20 -7.49
CA ASN A 215 -16.17 1.00 -7.56
C ASN A 215 -15.79 -0.25 -6.78
N GLU A 216 -15.48 -1.33 -7.49
CA GLU A 216 -15.15 -2.63 -6.90
C GLU A 216 -14.00 -2.55 -5.90
N SER A 217 -13.02 -1.66 -6.14
CA SER A 217 -11.89 -1.49 -5.21
C SER A 217 -12.32 -0.87 -3.87
N VAL A 218 -13.38 -0.08 -3.84
CA VAL A 218 -13.99 0.45 -2.60
C VAL A 218 -14.69 -0.69 -1.85
N VAL A 219 -15.45 -1.53 -2.55
CA VAL A 219 -16.12 -2.70 -1.95
C VAL A 219 -15.08 -3.65 -1.34
N ILE A 220 -14.02 -3.99 -2.09
CA ILE A 220 -12.91 -4.84 -1.64
C ILE A 220 -12.18 -4.22 -0.43
N PHE A 221 -11.89 -2.92 -0.47
CA PHE A 221 -11.28 -2.23 0.66
C PHE A 221 -12.19 -2.26 1.91
N THR A 222 -13.50 -2.12 1.70
CA THR A 222 -14.49 -2.18 2.79
C THR A 222 -14.55 -3.57 3.41
N LEU A 223 -14.51 -4.63 2.60
CA LEU A 223 -14.39 -6.02 3.08
C LEU A 223 -13.10 -6.23 3.91
N LYS A 224 -11.98 -5.64 3.48
CA LYS A 224 -10.72 -5.66 4.27
C LYS A 224 -10.84 -4.94 5.61
N LEU A 225 -11.56 -3.80 5.66
CA LEU A 225 -11.86 -3.11 6.92
C LEU A 225 -12.70 -3.97 7.86
N LEU A 226 -13.77 -4.60 7.35
CA LEU A 226 -14.64 -5.49 8.14
C LEU A 226 -13.84 -6.64 8.76
N ARG A 227 -12.92 -7.25 8.00
CA ARG A 227 -12.02 -8.29 8.52
C ARG A 227 -11.06 -7.79 9.59
N LYS A 228 -10.43 -6.63 9.37
CA LYS A 228 -9.46 -6.07 10.33
C LYS A 228 -10.11 -5.77 11.68
N PHE A 229 -11.31 -5.21 11.66
CA PHE A 229 -12.00 -4.71 12.86
C PHE A 229 -13.09 -5.64 13.38
N GLN A 230 -13.28 -6.81 12.75
CA GLN A 230 -14.22 -7.83 13.19
C GLN A 230 -15.64 -7.30 13.40
N ILE A 231 -16.18 -6.59 12.40
CA ILE A 231 -17.49 -5.93 12.48
C ILE A 231 -18.61 -6.93 12.19
N LEU A 232 -18.92 -7.77 13.17
CA LEU A 232 -19.86 -8.89 13.06
C LEU A 232 -21.30 -8.45 12.72
N SER A 233 -21.68 -7.23 13.13
CA SER A 233 -23.03 -6.69 12.91
C SER A 233 -23.41 -6.52 11.44
N LEU A 234 -22.43 -6.54 10.53
CA LEU A 234 -22.63 -6.39 9.09
C LEU A 234 -22.60 -7.73 8.34
N TYR A 235 -22.60 -8.87 9.04
CA TYR A 235 -22.55 -10.20 8.46
C TYR A 235 -23.61 -10.43 7.37
N SER A 236 -24.87 -10.05 7.62
CA SER A 236 -25.95 -10.19 6.64
C SER A 236 -25.70 -9.38 5.36
N THR A 237 -25.20 -8.14 5.50
CA THR A 237 -24.85 -7.30 4.35
C THR A 237 -23.66 -7.87 3.58
N VAL A 238 -22.72 -8.56 4.26
CA VAL A 238 -21.61 -9.24 3.59
C VAL A 238 -22.11 -10.43 2.80
N ILE A 239 -23.07 -11.20 3.31
CA ILE A 239 -23.67 -12.32 2.57
C ILE A 239 -24.21 -11.85 1.21
N ASP A 240 -24.91 -10.72 1.16
CA ASP A 240 -25.51 -10.19 -0.08
C ASP A 240 -24.46 -9.94 -1.20
N LEU A 241 -23.17 -9.79 -0.86
CA LEU A 241 -22.09 -9.59 -1.83
C LEU A 241 -21.62 -10.87 -2.52
N LEU A 242 -22.11 -12.05 -2.10
CA LEU A 242 -21.85 -13.32 -2.80
C LEU A 242 -22.48 -13.36 -4.21
N ASP A 243 -23.46 -12.50 -4.47
CA ASP A 243 -24.12 -12.35 -5.77
C ASP A 243 -23.56 -11.20 -6.62
N HIS A 244 -22.53 -10.49 -6.14
CA HIS A 244 -21.94 -9.34 -6.83
C HIS A 244 -21.42 -9.71 -8.24
N SER A 245 -21.44 -8.80 -9.22
CA SER A 245 -21.01 -9.14 -10.60
C SER A 245 -19.53 -9.50 -10.74
N SER A 246 -18.69 -8.93 -9.88
CA SER A 246 -17.24 -9.15 -9.84
C SER A 246 -16.85 -10.39 -9.04
N VAL A 247 -16.11 -11.30 -9.69
CA VAL A 247 -15.53 -12.51 -9.07
C VAL A 247 -14.60 -12.14 -7.91
N ASP A 248 -13.79 -11.09 -8.05
CA ASP A 248 -12.86 -10.65 -7.01
C ASP A 248 -13.61 -10.19 -5.74
N VAL A 249 -14.73 -9.48 -5.90
CA VAL A 249 -15.59 -9.08 -4.77
C VAL A 249 -16.15 -10.32 -4.08
N ARG A 250 -16.62 -11.33 -4.83
CA ARG A 250 -17.14 -12.59 -4.26
C ARG A 250 -16.07 -13.36 -3.49
N ILE A 251 -14.86 -13.48 -4.03
CA ILE A 251 -13.70 -14.10 -3.36
C ILE A 251 -13.41 -13.36 -2.04
N GLN A 252 -13.34 -12.02 -2.08
CA GLN A 252 -13.13 -11.21 -0.88
C GLN A 252 -14.27 -11.34 0.13
N THR A 253 -15.49 -11.56 -0.35
CA THR A 253 -16.68 -11.77 0.48
C THR A 253 -16.58 -13.09 1.24
N VAL A 254 -16.25 -14.19 0.54
CA VAL A 254 -16.02 -15.51 1.14
C VAL A 254 -14.95 -15.45 2.24
N GLN A 255 -13.82 -14.79 1.98
CA GLN A 255 -12.75 -14.58 2.97
C GLN A 255 -13.22 -13.76 4.19
N THR A 256 -14.12 -12.81 3.96
CA THR A 256 -14.67 -11.95 5.01
C THR A 256 -15.66 -12.70 5.88
N LEU A 257 -16.57 -13.46 5.29
CA LEU A 257 -17.53 -14.28 6.03
C LEU A 257 -16.84 -15.26 6.98
N LEU A 258 -15.75 -15.90 6.54
CA LEU A 258 -14.94 -16.75 7.42
C LEU A 258 -14.37 -15.96 8.60
N SER A 259 -13.87 -14.75 8.34
CA SER A 259 -13.23 -13.93 9.39
C SER A 259 -14.22 -13.46 10.44
N LEU A 260 -15.51 -13.31 10.10
CA LEU A 260 -16.58 -12.91 11.00
C LEU A 260 -17.15 -14.08 11.85
N GLU A 261 -16.61 -15.29 11.71
CA GLU A 261 -16.84 -16.44 12.62
C GLU A 261 -18.31 -16.78 12.94
N ASN A 262 -19.24 -16.57 12.01
CA ASN A 262 -20.63 -16.96 12.19
C ASN A 262 -20.82 -18.46 11.94
N SER A 263 -21.53 -19.16 12.84
CA SER A 263 -21.81 -20.59 12.76
C SER A 263 -22.62 -21.01 11.51
N SER A 264 -23.40 -20.11 10.91
CA SER A 264 -24.15 -20.40 9.68
C SER A 264 -23.31 -20.30 8.41
N THR A 265 -22.06 -19.81 8.50
CA THR A 265 -21.25 -19.48 7.32
C THR A 265 -21.01 -20.68 6.42
N ILE A 266 -20.57 -21.81 6.99
CA ILE A 266 -20.22 -22.99 6.20
C ILE A 266 -21.48 -23.58 5.52
N ALA A 267 -22.59 -23.66 6.25
CA ALA A 267 -23.85 -24.12 5.68
C ALA A 267 -24.32 -23.25 4.51
N HIS A 268 -24.24 -21.93 4.66
CA HIS A 268 -24.64 -21.01 3.60
C HIS A 268 -23.71 -21.07 2.38
N LEU A 269 -22.39 -21.14 2.60
CA LEU A 269 -21.42 -21.29 1.51
C LEU A 269 -21.61 -22.59 0.74
N MET A 270 -22.02 -23.69 1.40
CA MET A 270 -22.36 -24.95 0.74
C MET A 270 -23.62 -24.82 -0.13
N GLU A 271 -24.64 -24.11 0.36
CA GLU A 271 -25.90 -23.90 -0.35
C GLU A 271 -25.69 -23.16 -1.67
N ILE A 272 -24.92 -22.07 -1.65
CA ILE A 272 -24.69 -21.24 -2.84
C ILE A 272 -23.59 -21.78 -3.77
N TYR A 273 -22.78 -22.74 -3.31
CA TYR A 273 -21.59 -23.22 -4.02
C TYR A 273 -21.83 -23.61 -5.48
N PRO A 274 -22.90 -24.36 -5.85
CA PRO A 274 -23.10 -24.78 -7.23
C PRO A 274 -23.29 -23.63 -8.22
N ASP A 275 -23.80 -22.49 -7.75
CA ASP A 275 -24.11 -21.31 -8.57
C ASP A 275 -22.93 -20.32 -8.68
N GLN A 276 -21.82 -20.62 -8.01
CA GLN A 276 -20.65 -19.74 -7.98
C GLN A 276 -19.65 -20.04 -9.12
N PRO A 277 -18.95 -19.01 -9.63
CA PRO A 277 -17.83 -19.20 -10.55
C PRO A 277 -16.75 -20.11 -9.95
N VAL A 278 -16.01 -20.83 -10.81
CA VAL A 278 -15.00 -21.82 -10.40
C VAL A 278 -13.94 -21.22 -9.46
N GLU A 279 -13.55 -19.96 -9.70
CA GLU A 279 -12.59 -19.24 -8.85
C GLU A 279 -13.14 -19.02 -7.44
N VAL A 280 -14.43 -18.71 -7.32
CA VAL A 280 -15.12 -18.52 -6.03
C VAL A 280 -15.33 -19.87 -5.34
N GLN A 281 -15.70 -20.92 -6.08
CA GLN A 281 -15.81 -22.29 -5.56
C GLN A 281 -14.48 -22.74 -4.94
N LYS A 282 -13.37 -22.51 -5.63
CA LYS A 282 -12.02 -22.81 -5.11
C LYS A 282 -11.73 -22.04 -3.81
N GLU A 283 -12.14 -20.78 -3.71
CA GLU A 283 -11.99 -20.00 -2.48
C GLU A 283 -12.87 -20.52 -1.33
N ILE A 284 -14.11 -20.94 -1.62
CA ILE A 284 -15.01 -21.55 -0.62
C ILE A 284 -14.36 -22.80 -0.01
N LEU A 285 -13.75 -23.66 -0.83
CA LEU A 285 -13.06 -24.85 -0.34
C LEU A 285 -11.83 -24.52 0.51
N LYS A 286 -11.06 -23.47 0.16
CA LYS A 286 -9.96 -22.98 1.00
C LYS A 286 -10.47 -22.45 2.34
N VAL A 287 -11.61 -21.77 2.35
CA VAL A 287 -12.26 -21.30 3.57
C VAL A 287 -12.71 -22.48 4.44
N MET A 288 -13.25 -23.55 3.87
CA MET A 288 -13.60 -24.78 4.60
C MET A 288 -12.36 -25.48 5.17
N LYS A 289 -11.26 -25.58 4.39
CA LYS A 289 -9.95 -26.08 4.88
C LYS A 289 -9.49 -25.30 6.13
N LYS A 290 -9.67 -23.97 6.11
CA LYS A 290 -9.25 -23.09 7.20
C LYS A 290 -10.20 -23.12 8.40
N SER A 291 -11.51 -23.21 8.20
CA SER A 291 -12.49 -23.28 9.28
C SER A 291 -12.41 -24.59 10.07
N LYS A 292 -12.01 -25.68 9.39
CA LYS A 292 -12.00 -27.04 9.95
C LYS A 292 -13.36 -27.47 10.53
N ASP A 293 -14.44 -26.95 9.94
CA ASP A 293 -15.80 -27.30 10.34
C ASP A 293 -16.18 -28.68 9.78
N GLN A 294 -16.45 -29.62 10.70
CA GLN A 294 -16.84 -31.00 10.40
C GLN A 294 -18.16 -31.08 9.63
N TYR A 295 -18.99 -30.03 9.66
CA TYR A 295 -20.22 -29.94 8.87
C TYR A 295 -19.96 -30.04 7.36
N SER A 296 -18.78 -29.60 6.89
CA SER A 296 -18.41 -29.63 5.47
C SER A 296 -17.91 -30.99 4.97
N THR A 297 -17.70 -31.98 5.85
CA THR A 297 -17.01 -33.23 5.50
C THR A 297 -17.66 -33.99 4.34
N ASP A 298 -18.97 -34.25 4.40
CA ASP A 298 -19.63 -35.04 3.36
C ASP A 298 -19.74 -34.28 2.03
N PHE A 299 -19.88 -32.96 2.09
CA PHE A 299 -19.81 -32.09 0.93
C PHE A 299 -18.43 -32.15 0.26
N LEU A 300 -17.36 -32.09 1.04
CA LEU A 300 -15.99 -32.19 0.51
C LEU A 300 -15.71 -33.56 -0.12
N LYS A 301 -16.25 -34.65 0.46
CA LYS A 301 -16.17 -35.99 -0.13
C LYS A 301 -16.85 -36.04 -1.50
N ASP A 302 -18.04 -35.46 -1.61
CA ASP A 302 -18.75 -35.36 -2.89
C ASP A 302 -17.95 -34.56 -3.93
N GLN A 303 -17.42 -33.39 -3.55
CA GLN A 303 -16.62 -32.56 -4.46
C GLN A 303 -15.31 -33.23 -4.91
N LEU A 304 -14.69 -34.04 -4.06
CA LEU A 304 -13.50 -34.82 -4.42
C LEU A 304 -13.82 -35.92 -5.46
N LEU A 305 -14.95 -36.63 -5.29
CA LEU A 305 -15.28 -37.79 -6.10
C LEU A 305 -15.97 -37.42 -7.43
N ASN A 306 -16.86 -36.44 -7.40
CA ASN A 306 -17.84 -36.22 -8.47
C ASN A 306 -17.60 -34.95 -9.29
N ASN A 307 -16.75 -34.01 -8.83
CA ASN A 307 -16.49 -32.78 -9.58
C ASN A 307 -15.65 -33.04 -10.85
N GLN A 308 -15.80 -32.23 -11.88
CA GLN A 308 -15.03 -32.36 -13.13
C GLN A 308 -13.73 -31.53 -13.12
N ASP A 309 -13.65 -30.46 -12.34
CA ASP A 309 -12.46 -29.61 -12.25
C ASP A 309 -11.44 -30.23 -11.28
N SER A 310 -10.24 -30.53 -11.80
CA SER A 310 -9.14 -31.12 -11.02
C SER A 310 -8.70 -30.22 -9.86
N GLY A 311 -8.73 -28.90 -10.04
CA GLY A 311 -8.38 -27.94 -9.00
C GLY A 311 -9.38 -27.92 -7.84
N ILE A 312 -10.66 -28.11 -8.12
CA ILE A 312 -11.70 -28.33 -7.10
C ILE A 312 -11.41 -29.61 -6.31
N LYS A 313 -11.11 -30.72 -7.01
CA LYS A 313 -10.74 -31.98 -6.34
C LYS A 313 -9.50 -31.82 -5.44
N VAL A 314 -8.49 -31.07 -5.90
CA VAL A 314 -7.28 -30.78 -5.09
C VAL A 314 -7.66 -30.06 -3.80
N HIS A 315 -8.40 -28.96 -3.88
CA HIS A 315 -8.80 -28.22 -2.68
C HIS A 315 -9.73 -29.02 -1.76
N ALA A 316 -10.60 -29.87 -2.32
CA ALA A 316 -11.43 -30.77 -1.53
C ALA A 316 -10.60 -31.82 -0.77
N ALA A 317 -9.61 -32.44 -1.42
CA ALA A 317 -8.70 -33.39 -0.78
C ALA A 317 -7.86 -32.73 0.33
N GLU A 318 -7.34 -31.53 0.09
CA GLU A 318 -6.60 -30.75 1.09
C GLU A 318 -7.48 -30.37 2.29
N ALA A 319 -8.73 -29.96 2.06
CA ALA A 319 -9.69 -29.65 3.12
C ALA A 319 -10.03 -30.89 3.96
N LEU A 320 -10.27 -32.04 3.33
CA LEU A 320 -10.48 -33.32 4.02
C LEU A 320 -9.26 -33.73 4.86
N CYS A 321 -8.04 -33.50 4.35
CA CYS A 321 -6.82 -33.74 5.12
C CYS A 321 -6.74 -32.82 6.36
N ALA A 322 -7.13 -31.55 6.23
CA ALA A 322 -7.20 -30.61 7.35
C ALA A 322 -8.28 -30.96 8.39
N LEU A 323 -9.33 -31.68 7.97
CA LEU A 323 -10.41 -32.22 8.81
C LEU A 323 -10.12 -33.61 9.40
N GLU A 324 -8.87 -34.08 9.29
CA GLU A 324 -8.42 -35.37 9.83
C GLU A 324 -9.08 -36.60 9.16
N GLN A 325 -9.50 -36.47 7.90
CA GLN A 325 -10.10 -37.56 7.11
C GLN A 325 -9.06 -38.36 6.30
N GLN A 326 -7.83 -38.54 6.82
CA GLN A 326 -6.76 -39.24 6.08
C GLN A 326 -7.08 -40.72 5.80
N GLU A 327 -7.72 -41.40 6.75
CA GLU A 327 -8.11 -42.81 6.59
C GLU A 327 -9.04 -42.97 5.40
N TYR A 328 -10.06 -42.11 5.30
CA TYR A 328 -10.97 -42.07 4.16
C TYR A 328 -10.22 -41.82 2.83
N LEU A 329 -9.30 -40.87 2.80
CA LEU A 329 -8.50 -40.59 1.60
C LEU A 329 -7.65 -41.81 1.19
N ALA A 330 -7.02 -42.48 2.17
CA ALA A 330 -6.23 -43.69 1.93
C ALA A 330 -7.09 -44.82 1.36
N GLU A 331 -8.28 -45.05 1.93
CA GLU A 331 -9.24 -46.04 1.43
C GLU A 331 -9.65 -45.77 -0.02
N ILE A 332 -9.98 -44.52 -0.36
CA ILE A 332 -10.35 -44.14 -1.73
C ILE A 332 -9.19 -44.36 -2.69
N SER A 333 -7.95 -44.05 -2.29
CA SER A 333 -6.79 -44.23 -3.17
C SER A 333 -6.47 -45.69 -3.51
N GLN A 334 -6.95 -46.65 -2.70
CA GLN A 334 -6.72 -48.09 -2.86
C GLN A 334 -7.84 -48.80 -3.63
N LYS A 335 -8.97 -48.14 -3.90
CA LYS A 335 -10.08 -48.73 -4.67
C LYS A 335 -9.69 -48.93 -6.13
N GLU A 336 -9.97 -50.11 -6.68
CA GLU A 336 -9.72 -50.44 -8.10
C GLU A 336 -10.47 -49.53 -9.08
N THR A 337 -11.57 -48.90 -8.63
CA THR A 337 -12.38 -47.98 -9.44
C THR A 337 -11.85 -46.55 -9.47
N SER A 338 -10.78 -46.24 -8.72
CA SER A 338 -10.23 -44.89 -8.64
C SER A 338 -9.37 -44.56 -9.85
N SER A 339 -9.66 -43.43 -10.51
CA SER A 339 -8.85 -42.92 -11.62
C SER A 339 -7.42 -42.57 -11.17
N GLU A 340 -6.43 -42.70 -12.06
CA GLU A 340 -5.04 -42.32 -11.80
C GLU A 340 -4.90 -40.87 -11.32
N GLU A 341 -5.66 -39.95 -11.92
CA GLU A 341 -5.73 -38.54 -11.52
C GLU A 341 -6.13 -38.37 -10.04
N LEU A 342 -7.23 -39.01 -9.63
CA LEU A 342 -7.72 -38.98 -8.24
C LEU A 342 -6.66 -39.51 -7.26
N ILE A 343 -5.97 -40.60 -7.62
CA ILE A 343 -4.89 -41.17 -6.80
C ILE A 343 -3.73 -40.17 -6.65
N GLN A 344 -3.36 -39.47 -7.72
CA GLN A 344 -2.30 -38.46 -7.68
C GLN A 344 -2.68 -37.26 -6.81
N ILE A 345 -3.93 -36.80 -6.91
CA ILE A 345 -4.47 -35.71 -6.08
C ILE A 345 -4.44 -36.08 -4.59
N ILE A 346 -4.90 -37.29 -4.25
CA ILE A 346 -4.89 -37.76 -2.85
C ILE A 346 -3.45 -37.84 -2.32
N LYS A 347 -2.52 -38.39 -3.10
CA LYS A 347 -1.11 -38.47 -2.71
C LYS A 347 -0.53 -37.08 -2.45
N TYR A 348 -0.83 -36.11 -3.31
CA TYR A 348 -0.39 -34.73 -3.14
C TYR A 348 -0.92 -34.13 -1.81
N ALA A 349 -2.22 -34.25 -1.55
CA ALA A 349 -2.83 -33.72 -0.32
C ALA A 349 -2.29 -34.39 0.97
N LEU A 350 -1.93 -35.68 0.91
CA LEU A 350 -1.32 -36.40 2.05
C LEU A 350 0.16 -36.03 2.28
N GLN A 351 0.89 -35.68 1.21
CA GLN A 351 2.30 -35.28 1.31
C GLN A 351 2.50 -33.89 1.93
N GLU A 352 1.56 -32.96 1.76
CA GLU A 352 1.61 -31.60 2.32
C GLU A 352 1.75 -31.59 3.87
N LYS A 353 1.39 -32.69 4.56
CA LYS A 353 1.54 -32.83 6.02
C LYS A 353 2.92 -33.32 6.50
N VAL A 354 3.79 -33.79 5.60
CA VAL A 354 5.08 -34.41 5.96
C VAL A 354 6.22 -33.39 6.03
N CYS A 355 5.97 -32.11 5.73
CA CYS A 355 6.98 -31.03 5.79
C CYS A 355 6.82 -30.11 7.01
#